data_AF-A0A835Q4P2-F1
#
_entry.id   AF-A0A835Q4P2-F1
#
_cell.length_a   1.000
_cell.length_b   1.000
_cell.length_c   1.000
_cell.angle_alpha   90.00
_cell.angle_beta   90.00
_cell.angle_gamma   90.00
#
_symmetry.space_group_name_H-M   'P 1'
#
loop_
_entity.id
_entity.type
_entity.pdbx_description
1 polymer ?
#
loop_
_entity_poly.entity_id
_entity_poly.type
_entity_poly.pdbx_seq_one_letter_code
_entity_poly.pdbx_strand_id
1 'polypeptide(L)'
;MLGSWIEEGDILLGKLTSQVANELSYTPEDRLLRAILDIKVSTSKYTYLKLPINGSGRVIDVRWSNIKWRTNYKYNTERIHLYILQKCEIKVGDKVFGRHGIKI
;
A
#
# COMPACT_ATOMS: atom_id res chain seq x y z
N MET A 1 5.07 7.56 12.91
CA MET A 1 4.78 6.34 12.12
C MET A 1 5.25 5.10 12.86
N LEU A 2 6.51 5.00 13.28
CA LEU A 2 6.92 3.97 14.26
C LEU A 2 6.07 4.09 15.53
N GLY A 3 5.53 2.97 16.00
CA GLY A 3 4.63 2.88 17.15
C GLY A 3 3.17 3.27 16.89
N SER A 4 2.83 3.79 15.71
CA SER A 4 1.46 4.19 15.37
C SER A 4 0.55 2.98 15.28
N TRP A 5 -0.67 3.10 15.84
CA TRP A 5 -1.76 2.18 15.57
C TRP A 5 -2.34 2.46 14.19
N ILE A 6 -2.68 1.42 13.44
CA ILE A 6 -3.27 1.49 12.11
C ILE A 6 -4.40 0.49 11.97
N GLU A 7 -5.38 0.86 11.17
CA GLU A 7 -6.57 0.07 10.88
C GLU A 7 -6.78 -0.10 9.37
N GLU A 8 -7.76 -0.93 9.04
CA GLU A 8 -8.10 -1.24 7.66
C GLU A 8 -8.33 0.02 6.83
N GLY A 9 -7.71 0.09 5.65
CA GLY A 9 -7.85 1.22 4.74
C GLY A 9 -6.91 2.40 5.02
N ASP A 10 -6.19 2.40 6.14
CA ASP A 10 -5.17 3.42 6.43
C ASP A 10 -4.06 3.44 5.38
N ILE A 11 -3.55 4.64 5.08
CA ILE A 11 -2.48 4.82 4.09
C ILE A 11 -1.13 4.55 4.76
N LEU A 12 -0.47 3.48 4.32
CA LEU A 12 0.84 3.06 4.83
C LEU A 12 1.99 3.80 4.13
N LEU A 13 1.86 4.01 2.81
CA LEU A 13 2.86 4.70 1.99
C LEU A 13 2.18 5.50 0.90
N GLY A 14 2.67 6.72 0.67
CA GLY A 14 2.37 7.50 -0.51
C GLY A 14 3.60 7.57 -1.42
N LYS A 15 3.40 7.35 -2.72
CA LYS A 15 4.42 7.51 -3.75
C LYS A 15 3.87 8.41 -4.85
N LEU A 16 4.61 9.48 -5.17
CA LEU A 16 4.35 10.27 -6.36
C LEU A 16 4.91 9.53 -7.58
N THR A 17 4.03 9.12 -8.48
CA THR A 17 4.39 8.38 -9.69
C THR A 17 4.25 9.31 -10.90
N SER A 18 5.32 9.44 -11.68
CA SER A 18 5.27 10.16 -12.95
C SER A 18 4.31 9.46 -13.90
N GLN A 19 3.39 10.20 -14.49
CA GLN A 19 2.45 9.71 -15.49
C GLN A 19 2.81 10.33 -16.83
N VAL A 20 3.04 9.50 -17.85
CA VAL A 20 3.08 9.97 -19.24
C VAL A 20 1.63 10.24 -19.65
N ALA A 21 1.07 11.34 -19.14
CA ALA A 21 -0.29 11.77 -19.44
C ALA A 21 -0.23 12.66 -20.68
N ASN A 22 -0.77 12.16 -21.78
CA ASN A 22 -1.07 12.97 -22.96
C ASN A 22 -2.57 13.32 -22.92
N GLU A 23 -3.01 14.45 -23.48
CA GLU A 23 -4.43 14.86 -23.35
C GLU A 23 -5.42 13.81 -23.88
N LEU A 24 -4.97 12.98 -24.84
CA LEU A 24 -5.75 11.89 -25.42
C LEU A 24 -5.90 10.66 -24.51
N SER A 25 -5.18 10.59 -23.40
CA SER A 25 -5.26 9.47 -22.44
C SER A 25 -6.45 9.56 -21.48
N TYR A 26 -7.14 10.71 -21.46
CA TYR A 26 -8.34 10.94 -20.67
C TYR A 26 -9.59 10.76 -21.51
N THR A 27 -10.69 10.33 -20.89
CA THR A 27 -11.96 10.22 -21.59
C THR A 27 -12.47 11.60 -22.03
N PRO A 28 -13.31 11.69 -23.08
CA PRO A 28 -13.87 12.97 -23.52
C PRO A 28 -14.58 13.73 -22.40
N GLU A 29 -15.25 13.03 -21.49
CA GLU A 29 -15.94 13.60 -20.33
C GLU A 29 -14.95 14.27 -19.36
N ASP A 30 -13.83 13.59 -19.05
CA ASP A 30 -12.77 14.13 -18.19
C ASP A 30 -12.10 15.37 -18.81
N ARG A 31 -11.90 15.36 -20.13
CA ARG A 31 -11.33 16.50 -20.86
C ARG A 31 -12.25 17.71 -20.82
N LEU A 32 -13.54 17.50 -21.05
CA LEU A 32 -14.55 18.56 -20.99
C LEU A 32 -14.63 19.18 -19.58
N LEU A 33 -14.70 18.34 -18.53
CA LEU A 33 -14.74 18.82 -17.14
C LEU A 33 -13.51 19.64 -16.78
N ARG A 34 -12.32 19.19 -17.19
CA ARG A 34 -11.08 19.94 -16.95
C ARG A 34 -11.05 21.28 -17.67
N ALA A 35 -11.55 21.35 -18.90
CA ALA A 35 -11.63 22.59 -19.66
C ALA A 35 -12.61 23.60 -19.01
N ILE A 36 -13.75 23.14 -18.50
CA ILE A 36 -14.72 23.98 -17.80
C ILE A 36 -14.16 24.50 -16.47
N LEU A 37 -13.42 23.66 -15.75
CA LEU A 37 -12.85 23.98 -14.43
C LEU A 37 -11.46 24.65 -14.50
N ASP A 38 -10.92 24.88 -15.70
CA ASP A 38 -9.55 25.37 -15.94
C ASP A 38 -8.45 24.57 -15.19
N ILE A 39 -8.65 23.24 -15.08
CA ILE A 39 -7.73 22.34 -14.37
C ILE A 39 -6.69 21.81 -15.35
N LYS A 40 -5.43 22.22 -15.18
CA LYS A 40 -4.30 21.72 -15.97
C LYS A 40 -4.05 20.22 -15.74
N VAL A 41 -3.61 19.54 -16.80
CA VAL A 41 -3.21 18.13 -16.72
C VAL A 41 -1.97 17.98 -15.84
N SER A 42 -2.08 17.18 -14.79
CA SER A 42 -0.95 16.85 -13.92
C SER A 42 -0.07 15.77 -14.56
N THR A 43 1.24 16.01 -14.66
CA THR A 43 2.23 15.04 -15.14
C THR A 43 2.59 13.97 -14.10
N SER A 44 2.01 14.06 -12.91
CA SER A 44 2.27 13.15 -11.79
C SER A 44 0.97 12.76 -11.10
N LYS A 45 0.89 11.49 -10.67
CA LYS A 45 -0.23 10.94 -9.93
C LYS A 45 0.26 10.39 -8.59
N TYR A 46 -0.47 10.67 -7.52
CA TYR A 46 -0.25 10.00 -6.23
C TYR A 46 -0.75 8.56 -6.30
N THR A 47 0.12 7.63 -5.95
CA THR A 47 -0.18 6.22 -5.73
C THR A 47 0.04 5.92 -4.26
N TYR A 48 -0.82 5.11 -3.65
CA TYR A 48 -0.73 4.81 -2.22
C TYR A 48 -0.85 3.31 -1.98
N LEU A 49 -0.16 2.85 -0.94
CA LEU A 49 -0.36 1.53 -0.35
C LEU A 49 -1.26 1.69 0.86
N LYS A 50 -2.39 1.01 0.87
CA LYS A 50 -3.31 0.96 2.00
C LYS A 50 -3.15 -0.34 2.77
N LEU A 51 -3.51 -0.33 4.05
CA LEU A 51 -3.62 -1.55 4.82
C LEU A 51 -4.75 -2.43 4.24
N PRO A 52 -4.49 -3.72 3.96
CA PRO A 52 -5.50 -4.59 3.39
C PRO A 52 -6.62 -4.88 4.39
N ILE A 53 -7.71 -5.42 3.85
CA ILE A 53 -8.91 -5.79 4.60
C ILE A 53 -8.54 -6.75 5.74
N ASN A 54 -9.17 -6.57 6.90
CA ASN A 54 -8.92 -7.32 8.14
C ASN A 54 -7.51 -7.13 8.76
N GLY A 55 -6.69 -6.23 8.22
CA GLY A 55 -5.42 -5.84 8.84
C GLY A 55 -5.62 -4.80 9.94
N SER A 56 -4.91 -4.95 11.06
CA SER A 56 -4.80 -3.91 12.10
C SER A 56 -3.57 -4.17 12.95
N GLY A 57 -3.02 -3.15 13.60
CA GLY A 57 -1.92 -3.34 14.54
C GLY A 57 -1.07 -2.11 14.76
N ARG A 58 0.12 -2.33 15.33
CA ARG A 58 1.13 -1.27 15.54
C ARG A 58 2.28 -1.41 14.55
N VAL A 59 2.70 -0.29 13.98
CA VAL A 59 3.92 -0.24 13.16
C VAL A 59 5.14 -0.42 14.06
N ILE A 60 5.91 -1.49 13.86
CA ILE A 60 7.07 -1.83 14.69
C ILE A 60 8.41 -1.55 14.02
N ASP A 61 8.46 -1.54 12.69
CA ASP A 61 9.68 -1.29 11.94
C ASP A 61 9.36 -0.86 10.50
N VAL A 62 10.24 -0.05 9.92
CA VAL A 62 10.16 0.40 8.52
C VAL A 62 11.54 0.27 7.92
N ARG A 63 11.70 -0.64 6.96
CA ARG A 63 12.97 -0.88 6.28
C ARG A 63 12.91 -0.41 4.85
N TRP A 64 13.86 0.42 4.48
CA TRP A 64 14.08 0.80 3.10
C TRP A 64 15.29 0.04 2.57
N SER A 65 15.09 -0.65 1.45
CA SER A 65 16.14 -1.38 0.75
C SER A 65 16.21 -0.91 -0.68
N ASN A 66 17.42 -0.58 -1.10
CA ASN A 66 17.72 -0.25 -2.47
C ASN A 66 18.38 -1.47 -3.11
N ILE A 67 17.67 -2.14 -4.03
CA ILE A 67 18.19 -3.35 -4.67
C ILE A 67 19.14 -2.92 -5.77
N LYS A 68 20.43 -2.87 -5.42
CA LYS A 68 21.52 -2.55 -6.33
C LYS A 68 22.37 -3.75 -6.75
N TRP A 69 22.15 -4.94 -6.18
CA TRP A 69 23.11 -6.02 -6.29
C TRP A 69 22.52 -7.28 -6.95
N ARG A 70 23.13 -7.66 -8.08
CA ARG A 70 23.09 -8.96 -8.81
C ARG A 70 22.34 -9.09 -10.13
N THR A 71 21.55 -8.16 -10.61
CA THR A 71 20.89 -8.32 -11.92
C THR A 71 21.13 -7.13 -12.84
N ASN A 72 21.42 -7.42 -14.13
CA ASN A 72 21.66 -6.46 -15.21
C ASN A 72 20.43 -5.62 -15.61
N TYR A 73 19.52 -5.33 -14.68
CA TYR A 73 18.35 -4.49 -14.93
C TYR A 73 18.66 -3.04 -14.59
N LYS A 74 18.52 -2.17 -15.60
CA LYS A 74 18.86 -0.74 -15.60
C LYS A 74 17.95 0.15 -14.71
N TYR A 75 17.06 -0.45 -13.92
CA TYR A 75 16.06 0.25 -13.13
C TYR A 75 16.35 0.12 -11.64
N ASN A 76 16.61 1.25 -10.99
CA ASN A 76 16.79 1.31 -9.55
C ASN A 76 15.44 1.03 -8.85
N THR A 77 15.20 -0.21 -8.44
CA THR A 77 13.96 -0.56 -7.73
C THR A 77 14.16 -0.38 -6.23
N GLU A 78 13.46 0.60 -5.67
CA GLU A 78 13.38 0.84 -4.23
C GLU A 78 12.25 0.00 -3.64
N ARG A 79 12.55 -0.72 -2.56
CA ARG A 79 11.55 -1.48 -1.79
C ARG A 79 11.48 -0.96 -0.38
N ILE A 80 10.27 -0.67 0.08
CA ILE A 80 9.97 -0.28 1.46
C ILE A 80 9.16 -1.42 2.07
N HIS A 81 9.67 -1.98 3.16
CA HIS A 81 8.99 -2.98 3.97
C HIS A 81 8.48 -2.30 5.24
N LEU A 82 7.17 -2.35 5.48
CA LEU A 82 6.58 -1.99 6.78
C LEU A 82 6.27 -3.27 7.55
N TYR A 83 6.72 -3.31 8.80
CA TYR A 83 6.41 -4.37 9.73
C TYR A 83 5.33 -3.89 10.70
N ILE A 84 4.23 -4.62 10.72
CA ILE A 84 3.06 -4.30 11.54
C ILE A 84 2.84 -5.49 12.47
N LEU A 85 2.82 -5.20 13.76
CA LEU A 85 2.52 -6.17 14.80
C LEU A 85 1.01 -6.17 15.06
N GLN A 86 0.38 -7.30 14.83
CA GLN A 86 -1.00 -7.56 15.22
C GLN A 86 -1.02 -8.46 16.44
N LYS A 87 -1.70 -8.03 17.52
CA LYS A 87 -1.99 -8.89 18.66
C LYS A 87 -3.34 -9.57 18.41
N CYS A 88 -3.32 -10.90 18.27
CA CYS A 88 -4.54 -11.70 18.11
C CYS A 88 -4.88 -12.40 19.43
N GLU A 89 -6.10 -12.23 19.89
CA GLU A 89 -6.70 -12.99 20.99
C GLU A 89 -7.54 -14.11 20.40
N ILE A 90 -7.71 -15.22 21.13
CA ILE A 90 -8.52 -16.35 20.66
C ILE A 90 -9.97 -15.89 20.49
N LYS A 91 -10.54 -16.12 19.32
CA LYS A 91 -11.92 -15.77 18.97
C LYS A 91 -12.74 -17.00 18.63
N VAL A 92 -14.07 -16.87 18.75
CA VAL A 92 -15.00 -17.91 18.25
C VAL A 92 -14.74 -18.14 16.77
N GLY A 93 -14.55 -19.40 16.39
CA GLY A 93 -14.17 -19.79 15.03
C GLY A 93 -12.68 -20.14 14.89
N ASP A 94 -11.84 -19.77 15.86
CA ASP A 94 -10.45 -20.22 15.90
C ASP A 94 -10.39 -21.71 16.17
N LYS A 95 -9.58 -22.41 15.38
CA LYS A 95 -9.41 -23.86 15.48
C LYS A 95 -8.34 -24.17 16.52
N VAL A 96 -8.73 -24.82 17.61
CA VAL A 96 -7.81 -25.26 18.67
C VAL A 96 -7.65 -26.78 18.63
N PHE A 97 -6.42 -27.25 18.80
CA PHE A 97 -6.09 -28.67 18.85
C PHE A 97 -5.40 -29.03 20.16
N GLY A 98 -5.89 -30.08 20.82
CA GLY A 98 -5.24 -30.69 21.97
C GLY A 98 -4.05 -31.55 21.59
N ARG A 99 -3.23 -31.90 22.59
CA ARG A 99 -1.97 -32.67 22.44
C ARG A 99 -2.14 -34.07 21.84
N HIS A 100 -3.36 -34.61 21.84
CA HIS A 100 -3.68 -35.95 21.35
C HIS A 100 -4.57 -35.94 20.09
N GLY A 101 -4.59 -34.83 19.35
CA GLY A 101 -5.34 -34.74 18.09
C GLY A 101 -6.85 -34.47 18.23
N ILE A 102 -7.33 -34.23 19.45
CA ILE A 102 -8.72 -33.79 19.67
C ILE A 102 -8.84 -32.32 19.26
N LYS A 103 -9.70 -32.05 18.29
CA LYS A 103 -10.13 -30.69 17.94
C LYS A 103 -11.14 -30.23 18.98
N ILE A 104 -10.91 -29.07 19.58
CA ILE A 104 -11.80 -28.43 20.58
C ILE A 104 -12.62 -27.36 19.87
#